data_AF-A0A357FYZ3-F1
#
_entry.id   AF-A0A357FYZ3-F1
#
_cell.length_a   1.000
_cell.length_b   1.000
_cell.length_c   1.000
_cell.angle_alpha   90.00
_cell.angle_beta   90.00
_cell.angle_gamma   90.00
#
_symmetry.space_group_name_H-M   'P 1'
#
loop_
_entity.id
_entity.type
_entity.pdbx_description
1 polymer ?
#
loop_
_entity_poly.entity_id
_entity_poly.type
_entity_poly.pdbx_seq_one_letter_code
_entity_poly.pdbx_strand_id
1 'polypeptide(L)' 'MTCKTGNFEIEKEDDGCKCHAAVMRAYNGMKHEGEKAAFGVALRVYSFHHPEDPSDTALLTVSRWVNEGHVH' A
#
# COMPACT_ATOMS: atom_id res chain seq x y z
N MET A 1 -10.11 -15.04 5.43
CA MET A 1 -10.15 -14.73 3.99
C MET A 1 -8.73 -14.39 3.56
N THR A 2 -8.08 -15.33 2.87
CA THR A 2 -6.72 -15.21 2.32
C THR A 2 -6.81 -14.63 0.91
N CYS A 3 -6.11 -13.54 0.63
CA CYS A 3 -6.04 -12.94 -0.69
C CYS A 3 -4.98 -13.66 -1.54
N LYS A 4 -5.30 -14.88 -2.01
CA LYS A 4 -4.61 -15.49 -3.16
C LYS A 4 -5.38 -15.05 -4.41
N THR A 5 -4.76 -14.52 -5.45
CA THR A 5 -4.07 -15.26 -6.54
C THR A 5 -3.57 -14.14 -7.48
N GLY A 6 -2.31 -14.05 -7.90
CA GLY A 6 -1.64 -14.91 -8.87
C GLY A 6 -1.76 -14.33 -10.30
N ASN A 7 -0.60 -14.06 -10.92
CA ASN A 7 -0.36 -13.71 -12.34
C ASN A 7 -0.91 -12.38 -12.90
N PHE A 8 -0.04 -11.38 -12.92
CA PHE A 8 0.30 -10.49 -14.05
C PHE A 8 -0.75 -10.23 -15.14
N GLU A 9 -1.87 -9.60 -14.81
CA GLU A 9 -2.67 -8.83 -15.77
C GLU A 9 -3.09 -7.50 -15.12
N ILE A 10 -2.90 -6.42 -15.86
CA ILE A 10 -3.26 -5.05 -15.46
C ILE A 10 -4.78 -4.95 -15.48
N GLU A 11 -5.46 -5.37 -14.42
CA GLU A 11 -6.89 -5.13 -14.25
C GLU A 11 -7.17 -4.39 -12.94
N LYS A 12 -7.84 -3.26 -13.12
CA LYS A 12 -8.28 -2.32 -12.11
C LYS A 12 -9.21 -3.00 -11.11
N GLU A 13 -8.75 -3.23 -9.88
CA GLU A 13 -9.63 -3.27 -8.70
C GLU A 13 -8.91 -2.67 -7.50
N ASP A 14 -8.78 -1.35 -7.50
CA ASP A 14 -8.34 -0.57 -6.33
C ASP A 14 -9.47 -0.38 -5.29
N ASP A 15 -10.69 -0.81 -5.60
CA ASP A 15 -11.88 -0.45 -4.83
C ASP A 15 -12.19 -1.39 -3.64
N GLY A 16 -11.41 -2.46 -3.43
CA GLY A 16 -11.83 -3.57 -2.56
C GLY A 16 -10.92 -3.92 -1.37
N CYS A 17 -9.65 -3.54 -1.38
CA CYS A 17 -8.73 -4.04 -0.36
C CYS A 17 -8.88 -3.26 0.95
N LYS A 18 -9.43 -3.89 1.99
CA LYS A 18 -9.64 -3.29 3.32
C LYS A 18 -8.36 -2.71 3.94
N CYS A 19 -7.18 -3.15 3.48
CA CYS A 19 -5.89 -2.64 3.95
C CYS A 19 -5.56 -1.25 3.39
N HIS A 20 -6.14 -0.81 2.26
CA HIS A 20 -5.87 0.50 1.67
C HIS A 20 -6.13 1.64 2.67
N ALA A 21 -7.30 1.64 3.32
CA ALA A 21 -7.62 2.63 4.34
C ALA A 21 -6.68 2.58 5.54
N ALA A 22 -6.20 1.39 5.94
CA ALA A 22 -5.23 1.25 7.03
C ALA A 22 -3.85 1.78 6.64
N VAL A 23 -3.39 1.48 5.42
CA VAL A 23 -2.12 1.96 4.85
C VAL A 23 -2.13 3.48 4.72
N MET A 24 -3.20 4.06 4.17
CA MET A 24 -3.32 5.52 4.01
C MET A 24 -3.45 6.25 5.35
N ARG A 25 -4.13 5.67 6.35
CA ARG A 25 -4.15 6.22 7.71
C ARG A 25 -2.76 6.21 8.35
N ALA A 26 -2.02 5.11 8.20
CA ALA A 26 -0.67 4.99 8.73
C ALA A 26 0.31 5.99 8.08
N TYR A 27 0.25 6.12 6.75
CA TYR A 27 1.02 7.10 6.00
C TYR A 27 0.70 8.54 6.44
N ASN A 28 -0.58 8.94 6.41
CA ASN A 28 -0.97 10.30 6.78
C ASN A 28 -0.69 10.64 8.25
N GLY A 29 -0.83 9.65 9.15
CA GLY A 29 -0.51 9.83 10.57
C GLY A 29 0.96 10.13 10.83
N MET A 30 1.86 9.67 9.96
CA MET A 30 3.31 9.81 10.09
C MET A 30 3.91 10.90 9.19
N LYS A 31 3.09 11.62 8.39
CA LYS A 31 3.58 12.69 7.50
C LYS A 31 4.41 13.76 8.21
N HIS A 32 4.10 14.06 9.48
CA HIS A 32 4.82 15.05 10.28
C HIS A 32 6.26 14.64 10.63
N GLU A 33 6.56 13.34 10.65
CA GLU A 33 7.91 12.78 10.86
C GLU A 33 8.72 12.71 9.55
N GLY A 34 8.09 13.06 8.42
CA GLY A 34 8.69 13.08 7.09
C GLY A 34 8.27 11.91 6.19
N GLU A 35 8.28 12.18 4.88
CA GLU A 35 7.81 11.28 3.82
C GLU A 35 8.42 9.87 3.90
N LYS A 36 9.73 9.77 4.14
CA LYS A 36 10.42 8.47 4.23
C LYS A 36 9.92 7.63 5.42
N ALA A 37 9.69 8.26 6.57
CA ALA A 37 9.17 7.57 7.75
C ALA A 37 7.71 7.14 7.52
N ALA A 38 6.89 8.06 6.99
CA ALA A 38 5.50 7.78 6.65
C ALA A 38 5.36 6.61 5.67
N PHE A 39 6.14 6.63 4.59
CA PHE A 39 6.17 5.57 3.59
C PHE A 39 6.60 4.23 4.19
N GLY A 40 7.62 4.22 5.05
CA GLY A 40 8.09 3.01 5.72
C GLY A 40 7.03 2.36 6.62
N VAL A 41 6.24 3.16 7.33
CA VAL A 41 5.14 2.63 8.17
C VAL A 41 4.01 2.09 7.29
N ALA A 42 3.64 2.81 6.23
CA ALA A 42 2.65 2.36 5.25
C ALA A 42 3.01 1.00 4.64
N LEU A 43 4.29 0.84 4.26
CA LEU A 43 4.84 -0.40 3.73
C LEU A 43 4.77 -1.55 4.75
N ARG A 44 5.11 -1.29 6.01
CA ARG A 44 5.00 -2.31 7.08
C ARG A 44 3.56 -2.77 7.28
N VAL A 45 2.60 -1.86 7.24
CA VAL A 45 1.17 -2.20 7.37
C VAL A 45 0.71 -3.04 6.18
N TYR A 46 1.13 -2.68 4.96
CA TYR A 46 0.84 -3.45 3.77
C TYR A 46 1.43 -4.87 3.87
N SER A 47 2.73 -4.99 4.12
CA SER A 47 3.43 -6.29 4.19
C SER A 47 2.97 -7.16 5.35
N PHE A 48 2.46 -6.58 6.44
CA PHE A 48 1.84 -7.35 7.52
C PHE A 48 0.54 -8.01 7.07
N HIS A 49 -0.24 -7.33 6.23
CA HIS A 49 -1.50 -7.83 5.70
C HIS A 49 -1.31 -8.76 4.49
N HIS A 50 -0.26 -8.53 3.71
CA HIS A 50 0.11 -9.30 2.51
C HIS A 50 1.53 -9.87 2.64
N PRO A 51 1.76 -10.83 3.56
CA PRO A 51 3.07 -11.48 3.69
C PRO A 51 3.44 -12.34 2.48
N GLU A 52 2.45 -12.73 1.66
CA GLU A 52 2.66 -13.43 0.38
C GLU A 52 3.19 -12.53 -0.74
N ASP A 53 3.03 -11.21 -0.63
CA ASP A 53 3.45 -10.29 -1.68
C ASP A 53 4.97 -10.05 -1.60
N PRO A 54 5.69 -10.14 -2.73
CA PRO A 54 7.09 -9.75 -2.80
C PRO A 54 7.28 -8.28 -2.37
N SER A 55 8.46 -7.97 -1.82
CA SER A 55 8.82 -6.62 -1.39
C SER A 55 8.61 -5.58 -2.49
N ASP A 56 8.91 -5.94 -3.73
CA ASP A 56 8.82 -5.03 -4.87
C ASP A 56 7.36 -4.71 -5.21
N THR A 57 6.46 -5.70 -5.12
CA THR A 57 5.02 -5.52 -5.28
C THR A 57 4.45 -4.63 -4.18
N ALA A 58 4.86 -4.86 -2.93
CA ALA A 58 4.46 -4.03 -1.79
C ALA A 58 4.93 -2.57 -1.96
N LEU A 59 6.18 -2.37 -2.39
CA LEU A 59 6.74 -1.04 -2.66
C LEU A 59 5.97 -0.31 -3.77
N LEU A 60 5.72 -0.98 -4.89
CA LEU A 60 4.99 -0.40 -6.02
C LEU A 60 3.55 -0.05 -5.66
N THR A 61 2.86 -0.94 -4.95
CA THR A 61 1.45 -0.75 -4.56
C THR A 61 1.30 0.42 -3.58
N VAL A 62 2.11 0.45 -2.52
CA VAL A 62 2.07 1.55 -1.55
C VAL A 62 2.51 2.87 -2.19
N SER A 63 3.53 2.83 -3.06
CA SER A 63 3.94 4.01 -3.84
C SER A 63 2.82 4.53 -4.71
N ARG A 64 2.11 3.66 -5.42
CA ARG A 64 0.97 4.03 -6.24
C ARG A 64 -0.12 4.72 -5.41
N TRP A 65 -0.57 4.12 -4.32
CA TRP A 65 -1.62 4.69 -3.47
C TRP A 65 -1.25 6.05 -2.86
N VAL A 66 -0.01 6.19 -2.40
CA VAL A 66 0.48 7.45 -1.84
C VAL A 66 0.55 8.55 -2.89
N ASN A 67 0.98 8.22 -4.12
CA ASN A 67 1.10 9.18 -5.21
C ASN A 67 -0.23 9.48 -5.94
N GLU A 68 -1.19 8.56 -5.94
CA GLU A 68 -2.54 8.78 -6.49
C GLU A 68 -3.30 9.87 -5.73
N GLY A 69 -3.01 10.08 -4.44
CA GLY A 69 -3.52 11.22 -3.67
C GLY A 69 -2.88 12.58 -4.01
N HIS A 70 -1.85 12.61 -4.86
CA HIS A 70 -1.07 13.80 -5.22
C HIS A 70 -1.25 14.23 -6.69
N VAL A 71 -2.28 13.73 -7.39
CA VAL A 71 -2.62 14.23 -8.72
C VAL A 71 -3.29 15.60 -8.56
N HIS A 72 -2.54 16.66 -8.88
CA HIS A 72 -2.97 18.07 -8.88
C HIS A 72 -3.26 18.54 -10.30
#